data_AF-A0A822CWL8-F1
#
_entry.id   AF-A0A822CWL8-F1
#
_cell.length_a   1.000
_cell.length_b   1.000
_cell.length_c   1.000
_cell.angle_alpha   90.00
_cell.angle_beta   90.00
_cell.angle_gamma   90.00
#
_symmetry.space_group_name_H-M   'P 1'
#
loop_
_entity.id
_entity.type
_entity.pdbx_description
1 polymer ?
#
loop_
_entity_poly.entity_id
_entity_poly.type
_entity_poly.pdbx_seq_one_letter_code
_entity_poly.pdbx_strand_id
1 'polypeptide(L)'
;FHYVPLSIAILYTPACYGYLIYIYSCFNNWNYYELLCTAPCFYGNKIMGIADWLVNIIIPAFVIAFANLLLIIRVIYRSTGIRHNAERSKKNRKMTIQLLAIASLFLIFWLPIAITRLIQQLFSRTFLIDVQFNIFFYLIYFIQLFLPFVCLISLPELKKLVIIKIRQWTHRNRVGDTTTLQVGSMVPTLFN
;
A
#
# COMPACT_ATOMS: atom_id res chain seq x y z
N PHE A 1 11.97 23.80 -9.90
CA PHE A 1 10.90 23.93 -8.88
C PHE A 1 9.98 22.71 -8.74
N HIS A 2 9.83 21.82 -9.73
CA HIS A 2 8.89 20.68 -9.63
C HIS A 2 9.20 19.67 -8.51
N TYR A 3 10.47 19.46 -8.15
CA TYR A 3 10.88 18.49 -7.12
C TYR A 3 10.83 19.04 -5.69
N VAL A 4 10.67 20.36 -5.52
CA VAL A 4 10.72 21.01 -4.20
C VAL A 4 9.69 20.44 -3.23
N PRO A 5 8.41 20.24 -3.60
CA PRO A 5 7.43 19.65 -2.67
C PRO A 5 7.80 18.23 -2.23
N LEU A 6 8.39 17.44 -3.13
CA LEU A 6 8.82 16.08 -2.83
C LEU A 6 10.02 16.08 -1.87
N SER A 7 11.00 16.96 -2.12
CA SER A 7 12.16 17.12 -1.22
C SER A 7 11.75 17.58 0.17
N ILE A 8 10.82 18.55 0.27
CA ILE A 8 10.29 19.01 1.55
C ILE A 8 9.57 17.86 2.27
N ALA A 9 8.71 17.10 1.59
CA ALA A 9 7.99 15.99 2.20
C ALA A 9 8.94 14.90 2.71
N ILE A 10 10.01 14.60 1.97
CA ILE A 10 11.01 13.59 2.35
C ILE A 10 11.84 14.06 3.55
N LEU A 11 12.18 15.35 3.64
CA LEU A 11 12.99 15.90 4.74
C LEU A 11 12.16 16.20 5.99
N TYR A 12 10.91 16.61 5.83
CA TYR A 12 10.02 17.00 6.92
C TYR A 12 9.76 15.84 7.89
N THR A 13 9.39 14.67 7.37
CA THR A 13 9.04 13.49 8.19
C THR A 13 10.17 13.05 9.12
N PRO A 14 11.41 12.76 8.64
CA PRO A 14 12.49 12.35 9.52
C PRO A 14 12.94 13.47 10.46
N ALA A 15 12.90 14.73 10.04
CA ALA A 15 13.22 15.86 10.92
C ALA A 15 12.21 15.99 12.07
N CYS A 16 10.92 15.90 11.76
CA CYS A 16 9.83 16.00 12.74
C CYS A 16 9.88 14.84 13.74
N TYR A 17 9.95 13.59 13.26
CA TYR A 17 10.06 12.43 14.15
C TYR A 17 11.40 12.38 14.89
N GLY A 18 12.50 12.81 14.26
CA GLY A 18 13.78 12.95 14.94
C GLY A 18 13.70 13.92 16.11
N TYR A 19 13.07 15.08 15.92
CA TYR A 19 12.81 16.03 17.00
C TYR A 19 11.95 15.41 18.12
N LEU A 20 10.84 14.77 17.77
CA LEU A 20 9.93 14.16 18.75
C LEU A 20 10.57 12.98 19.52
N ILE A 21 11.52 12.26 18.92
CA ILE A 21 12.16 11.11 19.56
C ILE A 21 13.35 11.55 20.43
N TYR A 22 14.22 12.42 19.92
CA TYR A 22 15.48 12.76 20.59
C TYR A 22 15.36 13.92 21.57
N ILE A 23 14.52 14.92 21.28
CA ILE A 23 14.48 16.17 22.05
C ILE A 23 13.32 16.18 23.04
N TYR A 24 12.18 15.57 22.70
CA TYR A 24 11.04 15.53 23.61
C TYR A 24 11.30 14.53 24.75
N SER A 25 11.64 15.06 25.93
CA SER A 25 11.94 14.26 27.11
C SER A 25 10.68 13.58 27.65
N CYS A 26 10.44 12.33 27.23
CA CYS A 26 9.47 11.46 27.86
C CYS A 26 10.09 10.08 28.15
N PHE A 27 9.71 9.49 29.29
CA PHE A 27 10.12 8.15 29.65
C PHE A 27 9.24 7.13 28.92
N ASN A 28 9.86 6.33 28.04
CA ASN A 28 9.19 5.21 27.39
C ASN A 28 9.16 4.00 28.34
N ASN A 29 7.96 3.52 28.67
CA ASN A 29 7.79 2.25 29.37
C ASN A 29 7.59 1.15 28.31
N TRP A 30 8.64 0.39 28.05
CA TRP A 30 8.61 -0.70 27.07
C TRP A 30 8.06 -1.97 27.72
N ASN A 31 6.96 -2.49 27.18
CA ASN A 31 6.42 -3.79 27.56
C ASN A 31 6.88 -4.86 26.56
N TYR A 32 7.85 -5.68 26.94
CA TYR A 32 8.40 -6.75 26.09
C TYR A 32 7.48 -7.96 25.93
N TYR A 33 6.35 -8.00 26.65
CA TYR A 33 5.36 -9.07 26.53
C TYR A 33 4.29 -8.79 25.47
N GLU A 34 4.25 -7.57 24.90
CA GLU A 34 3.33 -7.24 23.82
C GLU A 34 3.90 -7.65 22.47
N LEU A 35 3.03 -8.19 21.61
CA LEU A 35 3.40 -8.65 20.26
C LEU A 35 3.83 -7.50 19.33
N LEU A 36 3.41 -6.27 19.67
CA LEU A 36 3.67 -5.05 18.91
C LEU A 36 4.45 -4.09 19.80
N CYS A 37 5.43 -3.40 19.23
CA CYS A 37 6.08 -2.29 19.91
C CYS A 37 5.01 -1.25 20.27
N THR A 38 4.95 -0.91 21.55
CA THR A 38 3.99 0.05 22.09
C THR A 38 4.17 1.42 21.44
N ALA A 39 3.09 2.20 21.38
CA ALA A 39 3.13 3.54 20.81
C ALA A 39 4.16 4.42 21.56
N PRO A 40 4.92 5.28 20.86
CA PRO A 40 5.94 6.12 21.50
C PRO A 40 5.33 7.08 22.54
N CYS A 41 6.10 7.40 23.58
CA CYS A 41 5.62 8.15 24.74
C CYS A 41 5.04 9.53 24.43
N PHE A 42 5.43 10.17 23.31
CA PHE A 42 4.86 11.46 22.91
C PHE A 42 3.35 11.37 22.61
N TYR A 43 2.81 10.20 22.27
CA TYR A 43 1.36 9.99 22.14
C TYR A 43 0.61 10.10 23.48
N GLY A 44 1.32 9.96 24.62
CA GLY A 44 0.75 10.23 25.94
C GLY A 44 0.25 11.68 26.04
N ASN A 45 0.87 12.60 25.31
CA ASN A 45 0.39 13.96 25.17
C ASN A 45 -0.72 14.03 24.10
N LYS A 46 -1.97 14.12 24.57
CA LYS A 46 -2.90 15.19 24.16
C LYS A 46 -2.70 15.71 22.73
N ILE A 47 -2.05 16.86 22.72
CA ILE A 47 -1.92 17.78 21.60
C ILE A 47 -0.99 17.18 20.54
N MET A 48 0.12 16.57 20.96
CA MET A 48 1.08 15.98 20.04
C MET A 48 0.48 14.79 19.27
N GLY A 49 -0.28 13.94 19.95
CA GLY A 49 -0.98 12.83 19.31
C GLY A 49 -2.00 13.32 18.27
N ILE A 50 -2.82 14.32 18.61
CA ILE A 50 -3.80 14.91 17.66
C ILE A 50 -3.07 15.53 16.46
N ALA A 51 -2.02 16.31 16.73
CA ALA A 51 -1.25 16.98 15.68
C ALA A 51 -0.61 15.98 14.73
N ASP A 52 -0.03 14.90 15.24
CA ASP A 52 0.56 13.85 14.42
C ASP A 52 -0.50 13.15 13.55
N TRP A 53 -1.60 12.68 14.14
CA TRP A 53 -2.67 12.02 13.39
C TRP A 53 -3.32 12.94 12.35
N LEU A 54 -3.52 14.22 12.66
CA LEU A 54 -4.10 15.16 11.71
C LEU A 54 -3.12 15.58 10.63
N VAL A 55 -1.96 16.09 11.01
CA VAL A 55 -1.01 16.75 10.10
C VAL A 55 -0.20 15.75 9.29
N ASN A 56 0.19 14.62 9.88
CA ASN A 56 1.06 13.66 9.19
C ASN A 56 0.28 12.55 8.48
N ILE A 57 -0.97 12.28 8.89
CA ILE A 57 -1.75 11.15 8.36
C ILE A 57 -3.00 11.64 7.62
N ILE A 58 -3.93 12.29 8.31
CA ILE A 58 -5.25 12.63 7.76
C ILE A 58 -5.14 13.68 6.65
N ILE A 59 -4.54 14.85 6.93
CA ILE A 59 -4.44 15.95 5.97
C ILE A 59 -3.72 15.49 4.69
N PRO A 60 -2.55 14.83 4.74
CA PRO A 60 -1.88 14.35 3.53
C PRO A 60 -2.73 13.34 2.76
N ALA A 61 -3.39 12.40 3.45
CA ALA A 61 -4.26 11.42 2.80
C ALA A 61 -5.42 12.09 2.06
N PHE A 62 -6.08 13.08 2.68
CA PHE A 62 -7.16 13.84 2.05
C PHE A 62 -6.67 14.71 0.88
N VAL A 63 -5.53 15.39 1.03
CA VAL A 63 -4.92 16.20 -0.04
C VAL A 63 -4.57 15.32 -1.25
N ILE A 64 -3.98 14.15 -1.02
CA ILE A 64 -3.64 13.19 -2.07
C ILE A 64 -4.91 12.68 -2.76
N ALA A 65 -5.93 12.31 -1.99
CA ALA A 65 -7.20 11.82 -2.54
C ALA A 65 -7.90 12.90 -3.38
N PHE A 66 -7.96 14.13 -2.88
CA PHE A 66 -8.55 15.26 -3.58
C PHE A 66 -7.78 15.62 -4.85
N ALA A 67 -6.44 15.68 -4.77
CA ALA A 67 -5.60 15.93 -5.94
C ALA A 67 -5.74 14.84 -7.01
N ASN A 68 -5.80 13.56 -6.62
CA ASN A 68 -6.04 12.44 -7.53
C ASN A 68 -7.43 12.52 -8.17
N LEU A 69 -8.47 12.86 -7.39
CA LEU A 69 -9.82 13.05 -7.91
C LEU A 69 -9.86 14.19 -8.95
N LEU A 70 -9.27 15.35 -8.63
CA LEU A 70 -9.16 16.48 -9.56
C LEU A 70 -8.40 16.11 -10.84
N LEU A 71 -7.31 15.34 -10.72
CA LEU A 71 -6.57 14.85 -11.88
C LEU A 71 -7.43 13.97 -12.78
N ILE A 72 -8.23 13.08 -12.21
CA ILE A 72 -9.15 12.21 -12.97
C ILE A 72 -10.20 13.05 -13.69
N ILE A 73 -10.85 13.95 -12.96
CA ILE A 73 -11.85 14.87 -13.53
C ILE A 73 -11.22 15.61 -14.72
N ARG A 74 -10.05 16.23 -14.51
CA ARG A 74 -9.34 16.97 -15.57
C ARG A 74 -8.99 16.09 -16.77
N VAL A 75 -8.54 14.86 -16.54
CA VAL A 75 -8.20 13.91 -17.60
C VAL A 75 -9.44 13.49 -18.38
N ILE A 76 -10.58 13.28 -17.72
CA ILE A 76 -11.85 12.96 -18.38
C ILE A 76 -12.31 14.14 -19.25
N TYR A 77 -12.34 15.36 -18.69
CA TYR A 77 -12.74 16.58 -19.42
C TYR A 77 -11.80 16.94 -20.57
N ARG A 78 -10.48 16.72 -20.43
CA ARG A 78 -9.53 17.04 -21.51
C ARG A 78 -9.53 15.98 -22.62
N SER A 79 -9.90 14.75 -22.29
CA SER A 79 -9.94 13.62 -23.21
C SER A 79 -11.08 13.71 -24.22
N THR A 80 -12.14 14.49 -23.95
CA THR A 80 -13.25 14.71 -24.89
C THR A 80 -12.88 15.70 -26.00
N GLY A 81 -11.87 16.57 -25.81
CA GLY A 81 -11.51 17.61 -26.79
C GLY A 81 -10.31 17.31 -27.70
N ILE A 82 -9.36 16.45 -27.30
CA ILE A 82 -8.07 16.29 -28.00
C ILE A 82 -7.91 14.87 -28.56
N ARG A 83 -8.34 14.68 -29.80
CA ARG A 83 -8.27 13.40 -30.56
C ARG A 83 -6.84 13.04 -30.99
N HIS A 84 -5.91 14.00 -30.97
CA HIS A 84 -4.60 13.89 -31.63
C HIS A 84 -3.52 13.09 -30.89
N ASN A 85 -3.76 12.64 -29.65
CA ASN A 85 -2.78 11.88 -28.85
C ASN A 85 -3.45 10.79 -27.99
N ALA A 86 -4.29 9.97 -28.62
CA ALA A 86 -5.05 8.91 -27.96
C ALA A 86 -4.17 7.95 -27.13
N GLU A 87 -2.97 7.61 -27.62
CA GLU A 87 -2.06 6.72 -26.90
C GLU A 87 -1.48 7.34 -25.62
N ARG A 88 -1.03 8.60 -25.70
CA ARG A 88 -0.53 9.33 -24.51
C ARG A 88 -1.64 9.54 -23.48
N SER A 89 -2.86 9.83 -23.93
CA SER A 89 -4.04 9.94 -23.06
C SER A 89 -4.37 8.61 -22.37
N LYS A 90 -4.33 7.49 -23.10
CA LYS A 90 -4.51 6.14 -22.53
C LYS A 90 -3.44 5.82 -21.48
N LYS A 91 -2.17 6.16 -21.73
CA LYS A 91 -1.07 5.95 -20.77
C LYS A 91 -1.27 6.78 -19.49
N ASN A 92 -1.55 8.07 -19.65
CA ASN A 92 -1.78 8.96 -18.51
C ASN A 92 -3.00 8.53 -17.67
N ARG A 93 -4.12 8.16 -18.31
CA ARG A 93 -5.30 7.63 -17.62
C ARG A 93 -4.97 6.42 -16.75
N LYS A 94 -4.20 5.47 -17.27
CA LYS A 94 -3.81 4.26 -16.51
C LYS A 94 -2.96 4.60 -15.29
N MET A 95 -1.97 5.48 -15.44
CA MET A 95 -1.13 5.91 -14.33
C MET A 95 -1.95 6.64 -13.25
N THR A 96 -2.89 7.51 -13.65
CA THR A 96 -3.78 8.18 -12.70
C THR A 96 -4.72 7.21 -11.98
N ILE A 97 -5.27 6.21 -12.69
CA ILE A 97 -6.10 5.16 -12.06
C ILE A 97 -5.29 4.36 -11.05
N GLN A 98 -4.03 4.04 -11.34
CA GLN A 98 -3.13 3.36 -10.40
C GLN A 98 -2.91 4.19 -9.13
N LEU A 99 -2.57 5.46 -9.29
CA LEU A 99 -2.39 6.39 -8.18
C LEU A 99 -3.65 6.53 -7.32
N LEU A 100 -4.83 6.59 -7.96
CA LEU A 100 -6.10 6.59 -7.25
C LEU A 100 -6.32 5.27 -6.51
N ALA A 101 -6.11 4.12 -7.15
CA ALA A 101 -6.30 2.82 -6.52
C ALA A 101 -5.41 2.67 -5.28
N ILE A 102 -4.15 3.10 -5.36
CA ILE A 102 -3.23 3.13 -4.21
C ILE A 102 -3.78 4.08 -3.13
N ALA A 103 -4.16 5.30 -3.48
CA ALA A 103 -4.68 6.28 -2.52
C ALA A 103 -5.98 5.80 -1.83
N SER A 104 -6.90 5.20 -2.58
CA SER A 104 -8.12 4.60 -2.05
C SER A 104 -7.83 3.45 -1.11
N LEU A 105 -6.85 2.60 -1.45
CA LEU A 105 -6.43 1.50 -0.59
C LEU A 105 -5.87 2.01 0.73
N PHE A 106 -4.98 3.02 0.68
CA PHE A 106 -4.49 3.69 1.88
C PHE A 106 -5.64 4.27 2.71
N LEU A 107 -6.57 5.00 2.10
CA LEU A 107 -7.72 5.55 2.82
C LEU A 107 -8.57 4.47 3.49
N ILE A 108 -8.95 3.41 2.77
CA ILE A 108 -9.82 2.35 3.30
C ILE A 108 -9.23 1.70 4.55
N PHE A 109 -7.92 1.45 4.56
CA PHE A 109 -7.28 0.75 5.67
C PHE A 109 -6.75 1.68 6.78
N TRP A 110 -6.33 2.92 6.46
CA TRP A 110 -5.85 3.87 7.47
C TRP A 110 -6.95 4.68 8.14
N LEU A 111 -8.03 5.01 7.42
CA LEU A 111 -9.08 5.89 7.92
C LEU A 111 -9.80 5.31 9.16
N PRO A 112 -10.11 3.99 9.25
CA PRO A 112 -10.66 3.42 10.47
C PRO A 112 -9.77 3.65 11.69
N ILE A 113 -8.45 3.46 11.54
CA ILE A 113 -7.46 3.65 12.61
C ILE A 113 -7.39 5.12 13.00
N ALA A 114 -7.31 6.01 12.01
CA ALA A 114 -7.19 7.43 12.24
C ALA A 114 -8.42 7.99 12.96
N ILE A 115 -9.62 7.55 12.56
CA ILE A 115 -10.88 7.94 13.21
C ILE A 115 -10.93 7.42 14.65
N THR A 116 -10.66 6.14 14.89
CA THR A 116 -10.74 5.60 16.26
C THR A 116 -9.71 6.26 17.18
N ARG A 117 -8.50 6.53 16.69
CA ARG A 117 -7.48 7.27 17.43
C ARG A 117 -7.90 8.69 17.76
N LEU A 118 -8.51 9.41 16.81
CA LEU A 118 -9.04 10.75 17.09
C LEU A 118 -10.15 10.71 18.13
N ILE A 119 -11.09 9.76 18.02
CA ILE A 119 -12.16 9.59 19.01
C ILE A 119 -11.58 9.27 20.39
N GLN A 120 -10.56 8.40 20.46
CA GLN A 120 -9.89 8.06 21.71
C GLN A 120 -9.26 9.28 22.39
N GLN A 121 -8.71 10.17 21.58
CA GLN A 121 -8.00 11.34 22.07
C GLN A 121 -8.94 12.48 22.49
N LEU A 122 -10.09 12.61 21.82
CA LEU A 122 -11.09 13.65 22.09
C LEU A 122 -12.11 13.26 23.17
N PHE A 123 -12.61 12.04 23.14
CA PHE A 123 -13.73 11.60 23.99
C PHE A 123 -13.30 10.63 25.08
N SER A 124 -12.84 9.44 24.71
CA SER A 124 -12.51 8.38 25.68
C SER A 124 -11.36 7.50 25.23
N ARG A 125 -10.29 7.46 26.03
CA ARG A 125 -9.06 6.71 25.74
C ARG A 125 -9.27 5.20 25.56
N THR A 126 -10.34 4.63 26.13
CA THR A 126 -10.62 3.19 26.10
C THR A 126 -11.51 2.76 24.93
N PHE A 127 -12.03 3.71 24.14
CA PHE A 127 -12.96 3.41 23.05
C PHE A 127 -12.30 2.51 21.99
N LEU A 128 -12.85 1.31 21.77
CA LEU A 128 -12.40 0.33 20.77
C LEU A 128 -10.92 -0.05 20.86
N ILE A 129 -10.29 0.02 22.04
CA ILE A 129 -8.87 -0.26 22.18
C ILE A 129 -8.52 -1.71 21.75
N ASP A 130 -9.33 -2.69 22.16
CA ASP A 130 -9.12 -4.11 21.82
C ASP A 130 -9.28 -4.36 20.31
N VAL A 131 -10.31 -3.78 19.69
CA VAL A 131 -10.56 -3.89 18.24
C VAL A 131 -9.42 -3.24 17.46
N GLN A 132 -8.93 -2.09 17.93
CA GLN A 132 -7.83 -1.42 17.28
C GLN A 132 -6.56 -2.28 17.29
N PHE A 133 -6.17 -2.80 18.44
CA PHE A 133 -4.95 -3.63 18.59
C PHE A 133 -5.05 -4.99 17.88
N ASN A 134 -6.21 -5.64 17.92
CA ASN A 134 -6.37 -6.99 17.36
C ASN A 134 -6.77 -7.02 15.88
N ILE A 135 -7.38 -5.95 15.36
CA ILE A 135 -7.91 -5.93 13.98
C ILE A 135 -7.27 -4.81 13.18
N PHE A 136 -7.40 -3.56 13.62
CA PHE A 136 -7.04 -2.43 12.76
C PHE A 136 -5.54 -2.32 12.50
N PHE A 137 -4.68 -2.61 13.47
CA PHE A 137 -3.24 -2.65 13.19
C PHE A 137 -2.88 -3.71 12.15
N TYR A 138 -3.57 -4.86 12.14
CA TYR A 138 -3.33 -5.89 11.14
C TYR A 138 -3.81 -5.51 9.74
N LEU A 139 -4.86 -4.68 9.65
CA LEU A 139 -5.36 -4.15 8.38
C LEU A 139 -4.29 -3.37 7.59
N ILE A 140 -3.35 -2.70 8.27
CA ILE A 140 -2.27 -1.97 7.59
C ILE A 140 -1.37 -2.94 6.80
N TYR A 141 -1.12 -4.16 7.30
CA TYR A 141 -0.29 -5.13 6.57
C TYR A 141 -0.93 -5.58 5.26
N PHE A 142 -2.26 -5.56 5.16
CA PHE A 142 -2.95 -5.83 3.90
C PHE A 142 -2.63 -4.76 2.84
N ILE A 143 -2.31 -3.53 3.22
CA ILE A 143 -1.85 -2.51 2.27
C ILE A 143 -0.59 -3.00 1.55
N GLN A 144 0.38 -3.49 2.30
CA GLN A 144 1.63 -3.99 1.76
C GLN A 144 1.42 -5.23 0.88
N LEU A 145 0.48 -6.09 1.29
CA LEU A 145 0.08 -7.27 0.52
C LEU A 145 -0.57 -6.88 -0.82
N PHE A 146 -1.50 -5.92 -0.82
CA PHE A 146 -2.27 -5.54 -2.01
C PHE A 146 -1.55 -4.58 -2.97
N LEU A 147 -0.59 -3.79 -2.47
CA LEU A 147 0.19 -2.86 -3.28
C LEU A 147 0.80 -3.49 -4.55
N PRO A 148 1.49 -4.65 -4.50
CA PRO A 148 2.03 -5.28 -5.71
C PRO A 148 0.92 -5.71 -6.67
N PHE A 149 -0.25 -6.16 -6.19
CA PHE A 149 -1.37 -6.53 -7.06
C PHE A 149 -1.94 -5.31 -7.78
N VAL A 150 -2.13 -4.19 -7.07
CA VAL A 150 -2.58 -2.92 -7.67
C VAL A 150 -1.59 -2.43 -8.73
N CYS A 151 -0.29 -2.51 -8.45
CA CYS A 151 0.76 -2.17 -9.40
C CYS A 151 0.76 -3.12 -10.62
N LEU A 152 0.62 -4.43 -10.41
CA LEU A 152 0.64 -5.43 -11.47
C LEU A 152 -0.58 -5.32 -12.40
N ILE A 153 -1.76 -4.98 -11.87
CA ILE A 153 -2.95 -4.69 -12.68
C ILE A 153 -2.75 -3.44 -13.54
N SER A 154 -1.99 -2.46 -13.02
CA SER A 154 -1.83 -1.15 -13.64
C SER A 154 -0.74 -1.09 -14.72
N LEU A 155 0.27 -1.98 -14.67
CA LEU A 155 1.31 -2.08 -15.70
C LEU A 155 0.95 -3.15 -16.75
N PRO A 156 0.36 -2.78 -17.90
CA PRO A 156 -0.04 -3.75 -18.92
C PRO A 156 1.16 -4.48 -19.55
N GLU A 157 2.33 -3.83 -19.62
CA GLU A 157 3.56 -4.44 -20.13
C GLU A 157 4.04 -5.56 -19.21
N LEU A 158 4.03 -5.31 -17.89
CA LEU A 158 4.40 -6.31 -16.90
C LEU A 158 3.40 -7.47 -16.89
N LYS A 159 2.09 -7.16 -16.97
CA LYS A 159 1.04 -8.18 -17.11
C LYS A 159 1.27 -9.07 -18.34
N LYS A 160 1.63 -8.50 -19.49
CA LYS A 160 1.98 -9.28 -20.69
C LYS A 160 3.18 -10.19 -20.43
N LEU A 161 4.25 -9.67 -19.84
CA LEU A 161 5.44 -10.47 -19.52
C LEU A 161 5.14 -11.62 -18.55
N VAL A 162 4.37 -11.36 -17.50
CA VAL A 162 3.95 -12.37 -16.53
C VAL A 162 3.10 -13.46 -17.20
N ILE A 163 2.12 -13.08 -18.02
CA ILE A 163 1.30 -14.05 -18.76
C ILE A 163 2.15 -14.89 -19.72
N ILE A 164 3.09 -14.28 -20.44
CA ILE A 164 4.01 -14.99 -21.34
C ILE A 164 4.86 -15.99 -20.55
N LYS A 165 5.43 -15.56 -19.42
CA LYS A 165 6.30 -16.41 -18.58
C LYS A 165 5.53 -17.55 -17.92
N ILE A 166 4.31 -17.30 -17.44
CA ILE A 166 3.41 -18.35 -16.93
C ILE A 166 3.09 -19.35 -18.03
N ARG A 167 2.74 -18.88 -19.24
CA ARG A 167 2.44 -19.75 -20.39
C ARG A 167 3.65 -20.61 -20.78
N GLN A 168 4.85 -20.04 -20.78
CA GLN A 168 6.10 -20.77 -21.03
C GLN A 168 6.38 -21.82 -19.95
N TRP A 169 6.18 -21.48 -18.68
CA TRP A 169 6.36 -22.40 -17.56
C TRP A 169 5.37 -23.57 -17.62
N THR A 170 4.09 -23.30 -17.86
CA THR A 170 3.07 -24.34 -18.04
C THR A 170 3.39 -25.26 -19.23
N HIS A 171 3.90 -24.70 -20.34
CA HIS A 171 4.31 -25.52 -21.49
C HIS A 171 5.50 -26.43 -21.15
N ARG A 172 6.48 -25.94 -20.38
CA ARG A 172 7.66 -26.72 -19.99
C ARG A 172 7.28 -27.90 -19.07
N ASN A 173 6.33 -27.71 -18.15
CA ASN A 173 5.88 -28.79 -17.27
C ASN A 173 5.07 -29.86 -18.02
N ARG A 174 4.31 -29.51 -19.07
CA ARG A 174 3.57 -30.50 -19.86
C ARG A 174 4.45 -31.45 -20.68
N VAL A 175 5.64 -31.02 -21.10
CA VAL A 175 6.57 -31.86 -21.88
C VAL A 175 7.31 -32.87 -21.00
N GLY A 176 7.51 -32.56 -19.71
CA GLY A 176 8.15 -33.48 -18.76
C GLY A 176 7.31 -34.73 -18.44
N ASP A 177 5.98 -34.60 -18.38
CA ASP A 177 5.09 -35.72 -18.07
C ASP A 177 4.95 -36.73 -19.23
N THR A 178 5.23 -36.32 -20.47
CA THR A 178 5.15 -37.24 -21.62
C THR A 178 6.36 -38.16 -21.71
N THR A 179 7.50 -37.78 -21.12
CA THR A 179 8.75 -38.56 -21.17
C THR A 179 8.81 -39.62 -20.07
N THR A 180 8.15 -39.42 -18.93
CA THR A 180 8.08 -40.42 -17.84
C THR A 180 7.13 -41.58 -18.12
N LEU A 181 6.11 -41.38 -18.98
CA LEU A 181 5.20 -42.46 -19.40
C LEU A 181 5.80 -43.43 -20.43
N GLN A 182 6.91 -43.09 -21.10
CA GLN A 182 7.56 -44.01 -22.06
C GLN A 182 8.70 -44.87 -21.46
N VAL A 183 9.18 -44.57 -20.25
CA VAL A 183 10.27 -45.37 -19.62
C VAL A 183 9.72 -46.59 -18.85
N GLY A 184 8.41 -46.65 -18.61
CA GLY A 184 7.77 -47.76 -17.88
C GLY A 184 7.41 -49.01 -18.70
N SER A 185 7.59 -49.03 -20.03
CA SER A 185 7.15 -50.16 -20.87
C SER A 185 8.28 -51.01 -21.48
N MET A 186 9.53 -50.84 -21.02
CA MET A 186 10.61 -51.79 -21.30
C MET A 186 10.86 -52.68 -20.08
N VAL A 187 9.89 -53.52 -19.74
CA VAL A 187 10.15 -54.74 -18.96
C VAL A 187 10.42 -55.83 -19.99
N PRO A 188 11.66 -56.33 -20.12
CA PRO A 188 11.96 -57.43 -21.02
C PRO A 188 11.36 -58.71 -20.42
N THR A 189 10.32 -59.24 -21.05
CA THR A 189 9.87 -60.62 -20.83
C THR A 189 10.96 -61.55 -21.33
N LEU A 190 11.80 -62.01 -20.41
CA LEU A 190 12.89 -62.95 -20.66
C LEU A 190 12.83 -64.01 -19.55
N PHE A 191 11.81 -64.85 -19.57
CA PHE A 191 11.82 -66.12 -18.83
C PHE A 191 10.91 -67.15 -19.52
N ASN A 192 11.58 -68.18 -20.04
CA ASN A 192 11.21 -69.59 -20.25
C ASN A 192 9.92 -69.95 -21.00
#